data_AF-A0A1Z5HAJ0-F1
#
_entry.id   AF-A0A1Z5HAJ0-F1
#
_cell.length_a   1.000
_cell.length_b   1.000
_cell.length_c   1.000
_cell.angle_alpha   90.00
_cell.angle_beta   90.00
_cell.angle_gamma   90.00
#
_symmetry.space_group_name_H-M   'P 1'
#
loop_
_entity.id
_entity.type
_entity.pdbx_description
1 polymer ?
#
loop_
_entity_poly.entity_id
_entity_poly.type
_entity_poly.pdbx_seq_one_letter_code
_entity_poly.pdbx_strand_id
1 'polypeptide(L)'
;MCIKYNRHYFFEVSGLISRLENSSNVRHNRAPRAIAIMVLMVMLIITGTMNILSAAVLAAGAMLLSGCLNMEDARASIDDKVLLVIACAYGLGTAVQKVGLADMIAGQALLIANGNPLVMLALVYIATALLTETITNNAAAIVMFPIAMSGAQSLDVSIAPFAVAVMISASASFVTPIGYQTNLMVFGPGGYRFTDYIKLGLPLSLIVACITLWLIPQIWAF
;
A
#
# COMPACT_ATOMS: atom_id res chain seq x y z
N MET A 1 -5.17 15.94 56.25
CA MET A 1 -6.47 16.62 56.08
C MET A 1 -7.09 16.11 54.78
N CYS A 2 -8.14 15.32 54.90
CA CYS A 2 -8.74 14.52 53.83
C CYS A 2 -9.77 15.39 53.07
N ILE A 3 -9.57 15.64 51.77
CA ILE A 3 -10.59 16.30 50.93
C ILE A 3 -11.21 15.24 50.02
N LYS A 4 -12.42 14.82 50.39
CA LYS A 4 -13.36 14.06 49.56
C LYS A 4 -13.68 14.87 48.30
N TYR A 5 -13.12 14.48 47.15
CA TYR A 5 -13.57 14.99 45.86
C TYR A 5 -14.66 14.05 45.30
N ASN A 6 -15.80 14.65 45.00
CA ASN A 6 -17.08 14.00 44.74
C ASN A 6 -17.08 13.20 43.41
N ARG A 7 -17.33 11.89 43.47
CA ARG A 7 -17.20 10.93 42.37
C ARG A 7 -18.20 11.11 41.22
N HIS A 8 -19.23 11.95 41.39
CA HIS A 8 -20.24 12.18 40.37
C HIS A 8 -19.86 13.24 39.30
N TYR A 9 -18.95 14.18 39.60
CA TYR A 9 -18.53 15.21 38.63
C TYR A 9 -17.47 14.71 37.62
N PHE A 10 -16.81 13.58 37.90
CA PHE A 10 -15.77 13.04 37.01
C PHE A 10 -16.35 12.38 35.74
N PHE A 11 -17.64 11.99 35.75
CA PHE A 11 -18.25 11.28 34.63
C PHE A 11 -18.72 12.21 33.49
N GLU A 12 -19.12 13.45 33.78
CA GLU A 12 -19.57 14.38 32.73
C GLU A 12 -18.42 15.04 31.95
N VAL A 13 -17.27 15.29 32.60
CA VAL A 13 -16.13 15.92 31.92
C VAL A 13 -15.33 14.92 31.07
N SER A 14 -15.50 13.62 31.31
CA SER A 14 -14.80 12.56 30.57
C SER A 14 -15.39 12.29 29.18
N GLY A 15 -16.55 12.86 28.82
CA GLY A 15 -17.16 12.72 27.49
C GLY A 15 -16.61 13.68 26.42
N LEU A 16 -15.83 14.70 26.83
CA LEU A 16 -15.35 15.77 25.94
C LEU A 16 -13.84 15.70 25.66
N ILE A 17 -13.14 14.76 26.29
CA ILE A 17 -11.74 14.47 26.01
C ILE A 17 -11.73 13.12 25.29
N SER A 18 -11.83 13.17 23.97
CA SER A 18 -11.31 12.08 23.16
C SER A 18 -9.88 11.86 23.61
N ARG A 19 -9.65 10.75 24.34
CA ARG A 19 -8.29 10.24 24.46
C ARG A 19 -7.85 10.04 23.02
N LEU A 20 -6.95 10.88 22.54
CA LEU A 20 -6.17 10.56 21.37
C LEU A 20 -5.41 9.29 21.76
N GLU A 21 -5.96 8.13 21.38
CA GLU A 21 -5.49 6.80 21.73
C GLU A 21 -4.13 6.46 21.12
N ASN A 22 -3.37 7.48 20.71
CA ASN A 22 -2.05 7.36 20.12
C ASN A 22 -1.18 8.62 20.24
N SER A 23 -1.41 9.49 21.23
CA SER A 23 -0.44 10.57 21.53
C SER A 23 0.78 10.00 22.26
N SER A 24 1.67 9.35 21.51
CA SER A 24 3.05 9.23 21.96
C SER A 24 3.63 10.64 22.10
N ASN A 25 4.26 10.95 23.25
CA ASN A 25 4.96 12.22 23.41
C ASN A 25 6.09 12.29 22.38
N VAL A 26 5.91 13.02 21.29
CA VAL A 26 6.92 13.17 20.23
C VAL A 26 8.19 13.74 20.84
N ARG A 27 9.24 12.92 20.92
CA ARG A 27 10.53 13.29 21.53
C ARG A 27 11.35 14.09 20.53
N HIS A 28 11.04 15.38 20.40
CA HIS A 28 11.68 16.30 19.46
C HIS A 28 13.22 16.33 19.56
N ASN A 29 13.78 16.05 20.74
CA ASN A 29 15.24 16.00 20.95
C ASN A 29 15.94 14.86 20.18
N ARG A 30 15.22 13.79 19.78
CA ARG A 30 15.79 12.66 19.02
C ARG A 30 15.47 12.72 17.52
N ALA A 31 14.63 13.67 17.10
CA ALA A 31 14.25 13.89 15.71
C ALA A 31 15.42 14.11 14.74
N PRO A 32 16.45 14.94 15.02
CA PRO A 32 17.53 15.18 14.07
C PRO A 32 18.37 13.91 13.81
N ARG A 33 18.54 13.05 14.83
CA ARG A 33 19.24 11.76 14.68
C ARG A 33 18.44 10.79 13.83
N ALA A 34 17.13 10.69 14.06
CA ALA A 34 16.25 9.84 13.27
C ALA A 34 16.22 10.25 11.79
N ILE A 35 16.13 11.56 11.53
CA ILE A 35 16.16 12.11 10.16
C ILE A 35 17.52 11.80 9.50
N ALA A 36 18.64 12.01 10.20
CA ALA A 36 19.96 11.71 9.66
C ALA A 36 20.10 10.22 9.27
N ILE A 37 19.62 9.31 10.11
CA ILE A 37 19.63 7.87 9.82
C ILE A 37 18.76 7.55 8.59
N MET A 38 17.55 8.14 8.50
CA MET A 38 16.66 7.93 7.37
C MET A 38 17.26 8.44 6.06
N VAL A 39 17.83 9.66 6.06
CA VAL A 39 18.50 10.24 4.88
C VAL A 39 19.69 9.38 4.46
N LEU A 40 20.51 8.93 5.41
CA LEU A 40 21.64 8.05 5.13
C LEU A 40 21.20 6.74 4.49
N MET A 41 20.14 6.11 5.03
CA MET A 41 19.57 4.89 4.47
C MET A 41 19.13 5.10 3.02
N VAL A 42 18.41 6.18 2.73
CA VAL A 42 17.94 6.51 1.37
C VAL A 42 19.12 6.73 0.42
N MET A 43 20.16 7.44 0.86
CA MET A 43 21.37 7.68 0.06
C MET A 43 22.11 6.37 -0.25
N LEU A 44 22.21 5.44 0.71
CA LEU A 44 22.84 4.13 0.49
C LEU A 44 22.08 3.28 -0.54
N ILE A 45 20.74 3.34 -0.51
CA ILE A 45 19.88 2.64 -1.47
C ILE A 45 20.03 3.24 -2.87
N ILE A 46 19.97 4.56 -3.00
CA ILE A 46 20.04 5.25 -4.30
C ILE A 46 21.41 5.08 -4.96
N THR A 47 22.48 5.10 -4.16
CA THR A 47 23.85 4.87 -4.66
C THR A 47 24.12 3.41 -5.04
N GLY A 48 23.17 2.51 -4.79
CA GLY A 48 23.30 1.08 -5.11
C GLY A 48 24.36 0.36 -4.29
N THR A 49 24.88 0.98 -3.23
CA THR A 49 25.94 0.41 -2.39
C THR A 49 25.45 -0.79 -1.59
N MET A 50 24.15 -0.81 -1.24
CA MET A 50 23.53 -1.89 -0.47
C MET A 50 22.13 -2.19 -1.01
N ASN A 51 21.68 -3.45 -0.86
CA ASN A 51 20.30 -3.81 -1.14
C ASN A 51 19.35 -3.20 -0.09
N ILE A 52 18.10 -2.97 -0.48
CA ILE A 52 17.07 -2.32 0.36
C ILE A 52 16.89 -3.03 1.71
N LEU A 53 16.95 -4.37 1.72
CA LEU A 53 16.85 -5.17 2.93
C LEU A 53 17.99 -4.88 3.91
N SER A 54 19.23 -4.90 3.42
CA SER A 54 20.42 -4.67 4.24
C SER A 54 20.45 -3.24 4.79
N ALA A 55 20.11 -2.26 3.95
CA ALA A 55 20.04 -0.86 4.35
C ALA A 55 18.95 -0.63 5.43
N ALA A 56 17.77 -1.22 5.27
CA ALA A 56 16.67 -1.10 6.22
C ALA A 56 17.00 -1.72 7.59
N VAL A 57 17.61 -2.92 7.61
CA VAL A 57 18.01 -3.58 8.88
C VAL A 57 19.08 -2.77 9.60
N LEU A 58 20.07 -2.23 8.88
CA LEU A 58 21.09 -1.37 9.47
C LEU A 58 20.49 -0.07 10.03
N ALA A 59 19.58 0.56 9.30
CA ALA A 59 18.90 1.77 9.77
C ALA A 59 18.03 1.50 11.01
N ALA A 60 17.30 0.38 11.04
CA ALA A 60 16.54 -0.04 12.20
C ALA A 60 17.45 -0.31 13.42
N GLY A 61 18.58 -0.99 13.21
CA GLY A 61 19.61 -1.19 14.24
C GLY A 61 20.18 0.12 14.76
N ALA A 62 20.52 1.06 13.86
CA ALA A 62 21.00 2.39 14.22
C ALA A 62 19.95 3.20 15.01
N MET A 63 18.67 3.10 14.66
CA MET A 63 17.56 3.73 15.39
C MET A 63 17.41 3.18 16.80
N LEU A 64 17.62 1.88 17.01
CA LEU A 64 17.61 1.24 18.33
C LEU A 64 18.84 1.63 19.15
N LEU A 65 20.03 1.59 18.56
CA LEU A 65 21.31 1.93 19.24
C LEU A 65 21.39 3.41 19.63
N SER A 66 20.88 4.31 18.79
CA SER A 66 20.79 5.74 19.09
C SER A 66 19.71 6.09 20.10
N GLY A 67 18.90 5.10 20.50
CA GLY A 67 17.73 5.26 21.35
C GLY A 67 16.60 6.03 20.67
N CYS A 68 16.62 6.27 19.37
CA CYS A 68 15.50 6.92 18.69
C CYS A 68 14.21 6.08 18.80
N LEU A 69 14.33 4.76 18.89
CA LEU A 69 13.23 3.81 18.99
C LEU A 69 13.49 2.80 20.12
N ASN A 70 12.44 2.37 20.83
CA ASN A 70 12.53 1.25 21.78
C ASN A 70 12.23 -0.08 21.08
N MET A 71 12.63 -1.21 21.67
CA MET A 71 12.36 -2.53 21.10
C MET A 71 10.86 -2.86 21.00
N GLU A 72 10.05 -2.38 21.95
CA GLU A 72 8.60 -2.55 21.92
C GLU A 72 7.98 -1.78 20.75
N ASP A 73 8.35 -0.49 20.60
CA ASP A 73 7.91 0.36 19.49
C ASP A 73 8.35 -0.21 18.12
N ALA A 74 9.57 -0.74 18.04
CA ALA A 74 10.10 -1.37 16.83
C ALA A 74 9.31 -2.62 16.43
N ARG A 75 8.95 -3.47 17.40
CA ARG A 75 8.10 -4.64 17.15
C ARG A 75 6.68 -4.25 16.78
N ALA A 76 6.11 -3.24 17.47
CA ALA A 76 4.78 -2.73 17.17
C ALA A 76 4.68 -2.04 15.79
N SER A 77 5.82 -1.60 15.24
CA SER A 77 5.88 -1.01 13.89
C SER A 77 5.79 -2.05 12.76
N ILE A 78 5.94 -3.34 13.07
CA ILE A 78 5.79 -4.41 12.09
C ILE A 78 4.30 -4.70 11.89
N ASP A 79 3.82 -4.57 10.65
CA ASP A 79 2.46 -4.95 10.30
C ASP A 79 2.40 -6.45 9.97
N ASP A 80 2.10 -7.25 10.99
CA ASP A 80 1.95 -8.71 10.86
C ASP A 80 0.88 -9.11 9.84
N LYS A 81 -0.15 -8.28 9.64
CA LYS A 81 -1.21 -8.57 8.66
C LYS A 81 -0.68 -8.41 7.26
N VAL A 82 0.10 -7.37 6.98
CA VAL A 82 0.73 -7.18 5.65
C VAL A 82 1.67 -8.34 5.35
N LEU A 83 2.51 -8.76 6.31
CA LEU A 83 3.41 -9.91 6.12
C LEU A 83 2.64 -11.21 5.82
N LEU A 84 1.55 -11.46 6.56
CA LEU A 84 0.69 -12.62 6.33
C LEU A 84 0.04 -12.59 4.96
N VAL A 85 -0.46 -11.42 4.53
CA VAL A 85 -1.03 -11.25 3.18
C VAL A 85 0.01 -11.50 2.09
N ILE A 86 1.27 -11.04 2.27
CA ILE A 86 2.37 -11.33 1.34
C ILE A 86 2.60 -12.83 1.21
N ALA A 87 2.71 -13.53 2.34
CA ALA A 87 2.92 -14.98 2.36
C ALA A 87 1.75 -15.74 1.72
N CYS A 88 0.51 -15.38 2.05
CA CYS A 88 -0.69 -15.99 1.49
C CYS A 88 -0.79 -15.79 -0.02
N ALA A 89 -0.52 -14.59 -0.53
CA ALA A 89 -0.65 -14.31 -1.95
C ALA A 89 0.51 -14.88 -2.78
N TYR A 90 1.73 -15.02 -2.22
CA TYR A 90 2.77 -15.84 -2.84
C TYR A 90 2.34 -17.32 -2.95
N GLY A 91 1.81 -17.89 -1.86
CA GLY A 91 1.25 -19.24 -1.85
C GLY A 91 0.10 -19.42 -2.85
N LEU A 92 -0.86 -18.50 -2.87
CA LEU A 92 -1.99 -18.49 -3.78
C LEU A 92 -1.53 -18.38 -5.24
N GLY A 93 -0.57 -17.49 -5.53
CA GLY A 93 0.01 -17.34 -6.86
C GLY A 93 0.60 -18.65 -7.38
N THR A 94 1.39 -19.34 -6.56
CA THR A 94 1.94 -20.66 -6.95
C THR A 94 0.87 -21.74 -7.10
N ALA A 95 -0.20 -21.70 -6.30
CA ALA A 95 -1.32 -22.63 -6.43
C ALA A 95 -2.12 -22.39 -7.72
N VAL A 96 -2.45 -21.13 -8.02
CA VAL A 96 -3.17 -20.71 -9.24
C VAL A 96 -2.38 -21.08 -10.49
N GLN A 97 -1.05 -20.91 -10.47
CA GLN A 97 -0.17 -21.37 -11.54
C GLN A 97 -0.19 -22.90 -11.67
N LYS A 98 -0.05 -23.64 -10.57
CA LYS A 98 -0.06 -25.12 -10.60
C LYS A 98 -1.37 -25.73 -11.11
N VAL A 99 -2.51 -25.11 -10.81
CA VAL A 99 -3.83 -25.59 -11.27
C VAL A 99 -4.12 -25.12 -12.71
N GLY A 100 -3.27 -24.29 -13.31
CA GLY A 100 -3.47 -23.75 -14.66
C GLY A 100 -4.58 -22.69 -14.75
N LEU A 101 -5.10 -22.21 -13.61
CA LEU A 101 -6.12 -21.17 -13.57
C LEU A 101 -5.59 -19.85 -14.13
N ALA A 102 -4.32 -19.54 -13.86
CA ALA A 102 -3.66 -18.37 -14.45
C ALA A 102 -3.70 -18.42 -15.98
N ASP A 103 -3.38 -19.57 -16.56
CA ASP A 103 -3.36 -19.77 -18.02
C ASP A 103 -4.78 -19.71 -18.62
N MET A 104 -5.79 -20.20 -17.90
CA MET A 104 -7.19 -20.08 -18.32
C MET A 104 -7.68 -18.62 -18.34
N ILE A 105 -7.35 -17.84 -17.30
CA ILE A 105 -7.72 -16.42 -17.22
C ILE A 105 -6.94 -15.62 -18.26
N ALA A 106 -5.64 -15.89 -18.38
CA ALA A 106 -4.78 -15.26 -19.37
C ALA A 106 -5.25 -15.58 -20.80
N GLY A 107 -5.65 -16.82 -21.09
CA GLY A 107 -6.21 -17.22 -22.38
C GLY A 107 -7.51 -16.49 -22.73
N GLN A 108 -8.43 -16.33 -21.76
CA GLN A 108 -9.65 -15.53 -21.98
C GLN A 108 -9.33 -14.04 -22.17
N ALA A 109 -8.42 -13.49 -21.37
CA ALA A 109 -7.97 -12.12 -21.52
C ALA A 109 -7.24 -11.90 -22.84
N LEU A 110 -6.49 -12.88 -23.34
CA LEU A 110 -5.80 -12.87 -24.62
C LEU A 110 -6.79 -12.87 -25.80
N LEU A 111 -7.88 -13.63 -25.70
CA LEU A 111 -8.97 -13.62 -26.70
C LEU A 111 -9.62 -12.23 -26.77
N ILE A 112 -9.83 -11.58 -25.62
CA ILE A 112 -10.37 -10.21 -25.55
C ILE A 112 -9.35 -9.19 -26.06
N ALA A 113 -8.07 -9.36 -25.71
CA ALA A 113 -6.98 -8.49 -26.12
C ALA A 113 -6.58 -8.68 -27.58
N ASN A 114 -6.97 -9.79 -28.21
CA ASN A 114 -6.59 -10.19 -29.55
C ASN A 114 -5.06 -10.14 -29.77
N GLY A 115 -4.30 -10.54 -28.75
CA GLY A 115 -2.83 -10.49 -28.75
C GLY A 115 -2.20 -9.11 -28.55
N ASN A 116 -2.97 -8.05 -28.29
CA ASN A 116 -2.42 -6.71 -28.07
C ASN A 116 -1.95 -6.52 -26.61
N PRO A 117 -0.65 -6.31 -26.36
CA PRO A 117 -0.11 -6.14 -24.99
C PRO A 117 -0.72 -4.95 -24.24
N LEU A 118 -1.11 -3.89 -24.96
CA LEU A 118 -1.72 -2.70 -24.37
C LEU A 118 -3.10 -3.00 -23.78
N VAL A 119 -3.88 -3.86 -24.43
CA VAL A 119 -5.22 -4.24 -23.96
C VAL A 119 -5.10 -5.15 -22.74
N MET A 120 -4.14 -6.07 -22.74
CA MET A 120 -3.86 -6.90 -21.56
C MET A 120 -3.41 -6.04 -20.37
N LEU A 121 -2.55 -5.05 -20.61
CA LEU A 121 -2.14 -4.08 -19.60
C LEU A 121 -3.33 -3.32 -19.02
N ALA A 122 -4.25 -2.86 -19.87
CA ALA A 122 -5.47 -2.18 -19.45
C ALA A 122 -6.39 -3.08 -18.62
N LEU A 123 -6.56 -4.34 -19.00
CA LEU A 123 -7.35 -5.31 -18.23
C LEU A 123 -6.76 -5.55 -16.83
N VAL A 124 -5.44 -5.76 -16.75
CA VAL A 124 -4.73 -5.93 -15.47
C VAL A 124 -4.86 -4.67 -14.62
N TYR A 125 -4.69 -3.49 -15.22
CA TYR A 125 -4.84 -2.21 -14.52
C TYR A 125 -6.25 -2.07 -13.95
N ILE A 126 -7.30 -2.28 -14.74
CA ILE A 126 -8.69 -2.13 -14.31
C ILE A 126 -9.04 -3.16 -13.23
N ALA A 127 -8.66 -4.42 -13.40
CA ALA A 127 -8.88 -5.46 -12.40
C ALA A 127 -8.20 -5.11 -11.07
N THR A 128 -6.97 -4.59 -11.13
CA THR A 128 -6.25 -4.14 -9.93
C THR A 128 -6.91 -2.94 -9.27
N ALA A 129 -7.40 -1.97 -10.05
CA ALA A 129 -8.06 -0.78 -9.53
C ALA A 129 -9.36 -1.17 -8.84
N LEU A 130 -10.17 -2.03 -9.45
CA LEU A 130 -11.41 -2.52 -8.83
C LEU A 130 -11.12 -3.29 -7.55
N LEU A 131 -10.10 -4.14 -7.54
CA LEU A 131 -9.73 -4.90 -6.36
C LEU A 131 -9.26 -3.96 -5.24
N THR A 132 -8.39 -2.99 -5.54
CA THR A 132 -7.84 -2.05 -4.55
C THR A 132 -8.91 -1.20 -3.87
N GLU A 133 -9.99 -0.89 -4.57
CA GLU A 133 -11.11 -0.14 -4.00
C GLU A 133 -11.99 -0.97 -3.05
N THR A 134 -11.87 -2.31 -3.06
CA THR A 134 -12.64 -3.23 -2.21
C THR A 134 -11.87 -3.75 -0.99
N ILE A 135 -10.54 -3.86 -1.11
CA ILE A 135 -9.65 -4.36 -0.05
C ILE A 135 -8.59 -3.30 0.28
N THR A 136 -7.41 -3.68 0.75
CA THR A 136 -6.31 -2.74 0.98
C THR A 136 -5.36 -2.70 -0.22
N ASN A 137 -4.76 -1.54 -0.50
CA ASN A 137 -3.78 -1.35 -1.57
C ASN A 137 -2.69 -2.43 -1.59
N ASN A 138 -2.14 -2.74 -0.41
CA ASN A 138 -1.10 -3.77 -0.29
C ASN A 138 -1.64 -5.15 -0.69
N ALA A 139 -2.83 -5.54 -0.19
CA ALA A 139 -3.42 -6.84 -0.52
C ALA A 139 -3.74 -6.96 -2.02
N ALA A 140 -4.28 -5.91 -2.63
CA ALA A 140 -4.59 -5.89 -4.05
C ALA A 140 -3.32 -6.06 -4.91
N ALA A 141 -2.26 -5.32 -4.60
CA ALA A 141 -0.99 -5.43 -5.32
C ALA A 141 -0.43 -6.86 -5.28
N ILE A 142 -0.45 -7.52 -4.12
CA ILE A 142 0.15 -8.84 -3.97
C ILE A 142 -0.71 -9.92 -4.66
N VAL A 143 -2.03 -9.80 -4.64
CA VAL A 143 -2.93 -10.73 -5.36
C VAL A 143 -2.79 -10.57 -6.87
N MET A 144 -2.68 -9.34 -7.36
CA MET A 144 -2.63 -9.05 -8.80
C MET A 144 -1.26 -9.30 -9.42
N PHE A 145 -0.17 -9.18 -8.67
CA PHE A 145 1.19 -9.39 -9.17
C PHE A 145 1.41 -10.75 -9.87
N PRO A 146 1.05 -11.92 -9.29
CA PRO A 146 1.21 -13.21 -9.98
C PRO A 146 0.32 -13.37 -11.22
N ILE A 147 -0.85 -12.73 -11.23
CA ILE A 147 -1.76 -12.71 -12.39
C ILE A 147 -1.13 -11.89 -13.52
N ALA A 148 -0.60 -10.71 -13.18
CA ALA A 148 0.10 -9.82 -14.10
C ALA A 148 1.36 -10.48 -14.70
N MET A 149 2.13 -11.20 -13.88
CA MET A 149 3.29 -11.98 -14.32
C MET A 149 2.90 -13.08 -15.31
N SER A 150 1.82 -13.83 -15.01
CA SER A 150 1.34 -14.91 -15.90
C SER A 150 0.78 -14.34 -17.21
N GLY A 151 0.15 -13.16 -17.16
CA GLY A 151 -0.32 -12.43 -18.35
C GLY A 151 0.83 -11.97 -19.26
N ALA A 152 1.91 -11.45 -18.68
CA ALA A 152 3.11 -11.08 -19.42
C ALA A 152 3.78 -12.30 -20.08
N GLN A 153 3.89 -13.41 -19.34
CA GLN A 153 4.44 -14.67 -19.87
C GLN A 153 3.60 -15.24 -21.02
N SER A 154 2.27 -15.11 -20.95
CA SER A 154 1.36 -15.59 -22.01
C SER A 154 1.50 -14.82 -23.33
N LEU A 155 1.99 -13.58 -23.26
CA LEU A 155 2.24 -12.71 -24.42
C LEU A 155 3.71 -12.71 -24.87
N ASP A 156 4.59 -13.44 -24.16
CA ASP A 156 6.04 -13.43 -24.34
C ASP A 156 6.66 -12.02 -24.25
N VAL A 157 6.15 -11.22 -23.31
CA VAL A 157 6.57 -9.83 -23.06
C VAL A 157 7.18 -9.66 -21.67
N SER A 158 7.92 -8.58 -21.50
CA SER A 158 8.51 -8.13 -20.24
C SER A 158 7.44 -7.97 -19.15
N ILE A 159 7.76 -8.46 -17.95
CA ILE A 159 6.92 -8.33 -16.76
C ILE A 159 6.95 -6.88 -16.22
N ALA A 160 7.99 -6.10 -16.52
CA ALA A 160 8.19 -4.75 -15.98
C ALA A 160 6.98 -3.80 -16.19
N PRO A 161 6.43 -3.63 -17.41
CA PRO A 161 5.27 -2.76 -17.62
C PRO A 161 4.04 -3.22 -16.82
N PHE A 162 3.81 -4.53 -16.71
CA PHE A 162 2.70 -5.10 -15.95
C PHE A 162 2.86 -4.90 -14.44
N ALA A 163 4.07 -5.11 -13.92
CA ALA A 163 4.37 -4.88 -12.51
C ALA A 163 4.16 -3.40 -12.14
N VAL A 164 4.61 -2.47 -12.99
CA VAL A 164 4.41 -1.02 -12.79
C VAL A 164 2.93 -0.66 -12.86
N ALA A 165 2.17 -1.23 -13.80
CA ALA A 165 0.73 -1.01 -13.88
C ALA A 165 0.01 -1.46 -12.60
N VAL A 166 0.36 -2.62 -12.05
CA VAL A 166 -0.19 -3.11 -10.78
C VAL A 166 0.18 -2.17 -9.63
N MET A 167 1.44 -1.73 -9.54
CA MET A 167 1.90 -0.82 -8.47
C MET A 167 1.16 0.51 -8.48
N ILE A 168 1.00 1.13 -9.65
CA ILE A 168 0.29 2.40 -9.78
C ILE A 168 -1.21 2.20 -9.55
N SER A 169 -1.81 1.18 -10.17
CA SER A 169 -3.25 0.90 -10.02
C SER A 169 -3.64 0.57 -8.58
N ALA A 170 -2.85 -0.24 -7.88
CA ALA A 170 -3.08 -0.56 -6.48
C ALA A 170 -2.87 0.66 -5.55
N SER A 171 -2.12 1.67 -5.99
CA SER A 171 -1.98 2.93 -5.26
C SER A 171 -3.11 3.91 -5.55
N ALA A 172 -3.82 3.74 -6.66
CA ALA A 172 -4.87 4.63 -7.15
C ALA A 172 -6.25 4.37 -6.51
N SER A 173 -6.31 4.17 -5.19
CA SER A 173 -7.56 4.03 -4.44
C SER A 173 -8.15 5.41 -4.11
N PHE A 174 -8.95 5.93 -5.03
CA PHE A 174 -9.58 7.24 -4.92
C PHE A 174 -11.11 7.15 -4.82
N VAL A 175 -11.70 6.07 -5.31
CA VAL A 175 -13.16 5.93 -5.48
C VAL A 175 -13.84 5.55 -4.16
N THR A 176 -13.15 4.84 -3.26
CA THR A 176 -13.70 4.47 -1.95
C THR A 176 -12.85 4.97 -0.79
N PRO A 177 -13.50 5.32 0.34
CA PRO A 177 -12.78 5.67 1.56
C PRO A 177 -12.16 4.44 2.24
N ILE A 178 -12.62 3.22 1.92
CA ILE A 178 -12.22 1.98 2.59
C ILE A 178 -10.87 1.48 2.08
N GLY A 179 -10.52 1.76 0.82
CA GLY A 179 -9.34 1.20 0.17
C GLY A 179 -8.01 1.59 0.82
N TYR A 180 -7.96 2.71 1.57
CA TYR A 180 -6.74 3.13 2.24
C TYR A 180 -6.95 3.83 3.58
N GLN A 181 -6.03 3.60 4.53
CA GLN A 181 -6.17 4.10 5.90
C GLN A 181 -6.20 5.62 5.99
N THR A 182 -5.46 6.34 5.14
CA THR A 182 -5.47 7.81 5.16
C THR A 182 -6.79 8.39 4.67
N ASN A 183 -7.46 7.71 3.73
CA ASN A 183 -8.80 8.11 3.27
C ASN A 183 -9.80 8.00 4.44
N LEU A 184 -9.71 6.92 5.25
CA LEU A 184 -10.51 6.77 6.47
C LEU A 184 -10.20 7.84 7.53
N MET A 185 -8.93 8.22 7.70
CA MET A 185 -8.53 9.25 8.68
C MET A 185 -9.17 10.61 8.40
N VAL A 186 -9.38 10.97 7.13
CA VAL A 186 -10.04 12.22 6.76
C VAL A 186 -11.55 12.08 6.57
N PHE A 187 -12.04 10.86 6.30
CA PHE A 187 -13.46 10.59 6.07
C PHE A 187 -14.34 11.03 7.25
N GLY A 188 -13.96 10.66 8.48
CA GLY A 188 -14.70 11.01 9.69
C GLY A 188 -14.64 12.51 10.04
N PRO A 189 -13.46 13.06 10.36
CA PRO A 189 -13.30 14.46 10.73
C PRO A 189 -13.66 15.46 9.62
N GLY A 190 -13.50 15.06 8.35
CA GLY A 190 -13.84 15.88 7.20
C GLY A 190 -15.33 15.91 6.86
N GLY A 191 -16.16 15.10 7.52
CA GLY A 191 -17.61 15.06 7.27
C GLY A 191 -17.99 14.59 5.86
N TYR A 192 -17.12 13.84 5.19
CA TYR A 192 -17.35 13.36 3.83
C TYR A 192 -18.42 12.26 3.79
N ARG A 193 -19.23 12.24 2.74
CA ARG A 193 -20.14 11.13 2.44
C ARG A 193 -19.46 10.17 1.47
N PHE A 194 -19.86 8.90 1.48
CA PHE A 194 -19.33 7.89 0.56
C PHE A 194 -19.51 8.31 -0.92
N THR A 195 -20.59 9.01 -1.24
CA THR A 195 -20.85 9.55 -2.58
C THR A 195 -19.85 10.61 -3.03
N ASP A 196 -19.22 11.33 -2.10
CA ASP A 196 -18.26 12.40 -2.43
C ASP A 196 -16.95 11.79 -2.96
N TYR A 197 -16.55 10.65 -2.38
CA TYR A 197 -15.43 9.84 -2.85
C TYR A 197 -15.67 9.31 -4.26
N ILE A 198 -16.85 8.76 -4.55
CA ILE A 198 -17.15 8.29 -5.92
C ILE A 198 -17.14 9.45 -6.91
N LYS A 199 -17.78 10.58 -6.58
CA LYS A 199 -17.91 11.73 -7.48
C LYS A 199 -16.58 12.36 -7.87
N LEU A 200 -15.64 12.46 -6.92
CA LEU A 200 -14.34 13.08 -7.15
C LEU A 200 -13.27 12.04 -7.53
N GLY A 201 -13.33 10.87 -6.92
CA GLY A 201 -12.36 9.79 -7.09
C GLY A 201 -12.47 9.09 -8.43
N LEU A 202 -13.68 8.90 -8.99
CA LEU A 202 -13.84 8.24 -10.27
C LEU A 202 -13.25 9.04 -11.44
N PRO A 203 -13.49 10.36 -11.57
CA PRO A 203 -12.78 11.20 -12.54
C PRO A 203 -11.27 11.16 -12.36
N LEU A 204 -10.78 11.24 -11.12
CA LEU A 204 -9.34 11.23 -10.83
C LEU A 204 -8.70 9.88 -11.18
N SER A 205 -9.35 8.78 -10.83
CA SER A 205 -8.92 7.42 -11.17
C SER A 205 -8.85 7.20 -12.68
N LEU A 206 -9.82 7.72 -13.44
CA LEU A 206 -9.78 7.68 -14.91
C LEU A 206 -8.62 8.50 -15.49
N ILE A 207 -8.35 9.69 -14.95
CA ILE A 207 -7.21 10.50 -15.38
C ILE A 207 -5.89 9.74 -15.14
N VAL A 208 -5.72 9.18 -13.94
CA VAL A 208 -4.52 8.40 -13.59
C VAL A 208 -4.42 7.15 -14.46
N ALA A 209 -5.53 6.47 -14.74
CA ALA A 209 -5.57 5.32 -15.64
C ALA A 209 -5.11 5.68 -17.05
N CYS A 210 -5.65 6.75 -17.63
CA CYS A 210 -5.27 7.23 -18.95
C CYS A 210 -3.78 7.60 -19.02
N ILE A 211 -3.27 8.34 -18.03
CA ILE A 211 -1.85 8.73 -17.96
C ILE A 211 -0.98 7.49 -17.83
N THR A 212 -1.35 6.55 -16.96
CA THR A 212 -0.56 5.35 -16.68
C THR A 212 -0.49 4.44 -17.90
N LEU A 213 -1.63 4.15 -18.53
CA LEU A 213 -1.69 3.31 -19.72
C LEU A 213 -1.00 3.94 -20.93
N TRP A 214 -0.92 5.27 -20.99
CA TRP A 214 -0.17 5.98 -22.02
C TRP A 214 1.34 6.01 -21.74
N LEU A 215 1.75 6.24 -20.49
CA LEU A 215 3.16 6.45 -20.13
C LEU A 215 3.95 5.14 -20.00
N ILE A 216 3.34 4.08 -19.46
CA ILE A 216 4.01 2.78 -19.30
C ILE A 216 4.67 2.27 -20.59
N PRO A 217 3.97 2.16 -21.73
CA PRO A 217 4.57 1.64 -22.96
C PRO A 217 5.65 2.56 -23.56
N GLN A 218 5.71 3.83 -23.15
CA GLN A 218 6.76 4.78 -23.60
C GLN A 218 8.06 4.60 -22.82
N ILE A 219 7.97 4.21 -21.54
CA ILE A 219 9.14 4.05 -20.66
C ILE A 219 9.62 2.60 -20.66
N TRP A 220 8.70 1.64 -20.67
CA TRP A 220 8.99 0.21 -20.69
C TRP A 220 8.43 -0.40 -21.96
N ALA A 221 9.33 -0.91 -22.80
CA ALA A 221 8.92 -1.77 -23.91
C ALA A 221 8.30 -3.07 -23.35
N PHE A 222 7.26 -3.53 -24.05
CA PHE A 222 6.72 -4.86 -23.88
C PHE A 222 7.76 -5.89 -24.34
#